data_AF-A0A357LD28-F1
#
_entry.id   AF-A0A357LD28-F1
#
_cell.length_a   1.000
_cell.length_b   1.000
_cell.length_c   1.000
_cell.angle_alpha   90.00
_cell.angle_beta   90.00
_cell.angle_gamma   90.00
#
_symmetry.space_group_name_H-M   'P 1'
#
loop_
_entity.id
_entity.type
_entity.pdbx_description
1 polymer ?
#
loop_
_entity_poly.entity_id
_entity_poly.type
_entity_poly.pdbx_seq_one_letter_code
_entity_poly.pdbx_strand_id
1 'polypeptide(L)' 'MIPFRQWLAFAVAGLGLDPETFWTLTIGEWRWLTEQAKGEALSRDGLDALIALYPDAAP' A
#
# COMPACT_ATOMS: atom_id res chain seq x y z
N MET A 1 -9.60 19.40 14.64
CA MET A 1 -10.43 18.19 14.84
C MET A 1 -9.66 17.02 14.26
N ILE A 2 -9.47 15.94 15.01
CA ILE A 2 -8.67 14.80 14.54
C ILE A 2 -9.56 13.91 13.64
N PRO A 3 -9.18 13.62 12.37
CA PRO A 3 -10.05 12.95 11.40
C PRO A 3 -10.07 11.42 11.54
N PHE A 4 -9.95 10.88 12.75
CA PHE A 4 -9.82 9.43 13.00
C PHE A 4 -10.93 8.60 12.34
N ARG A 5 -12.16 9.11 12.32
CA ARG A 5 -13.28 8.40 11.66
C ARG A 5 -13.09 8.26 10.16
N GLN A 6 -12.55 9.28 9.49
CA GLN A 6 -12.26 9.20 8.05
C GLN A 6 -11.09 8.26 7.78
N TRP A 7 -10.06 8.28 8.63
CA TRP A 7 -8.93 7.36 8.50
C TRP A 7 -9.34 5.91 8.70
N LEU A 8 -10.14 5.60 9.72
CA LEU A 8 -10.68 4.26 9.94
C LEU A 8 -11.56 3.81 8.76
N ALA A 9 -12.42 4.70 8.25
CA ALA A 9 -13.25 4.37 7.09
C ALA A 9 -12.41 4.08 5.83
N PHE A 10 -11.36 4.87 5.58
CA PHE A 10 -10.42 4.63 4.48
C PHE A 10 -9.61 3.34 4.68
N ALA A 11 -9.14 3.07 5.90
CA ALA A 11 -8.41 1.84 6.21
C ALA A 11 -9.24 0.59 5.92
N VAL A 12 -10.50 0.56 6.34
CA VAL A 12 -11.38 -0.60 6.15
C VAL A 12 -11.87 -0.70 4.70
N ALA A 13 -12.43 0.38 4.14
CA ALA A 13 -13.07 0.32 2.83
C ALA A 13 -12.10 0.52 1.65
N GLY A 14 -11.04 1.30 1.84
CA GLY A 14 -10.05 1.62 0.81
C GLY A 14 -8.86 0.65 0.79
N LEU A 15 -8.38 0.23 1.96
CA LEU A 15 -7.22 -0.66 2.09
C LEU A 15 -7.57 -2.10 2.47
N GLY A 16 -8.84 -2.38 2.85
CA GLY A 16 -9.29 -3.73 3.21
C GLY A 16 -8.77 -4.21 4.57
N LEU A 17 -8.34 -3.31 5.45
CA LEU A 17 -7.83 -3.66 6.78
C LEU A 17 -8.97 -3.98 7.74
N ASP A 18 -8.73 -4.92 8.65
CA ASP A 18 -9.61 -5.11 9.80
C ASP A 18 -9.55 -3.87 10.73
N PRO A 19 -10.68 -3.48 11.35
CA PRO A 19 -10.71 -2.32 12.25
C PRO A 19 -9.72 -2.43 13.41
N GLU A 20 -9.50 -3.63 13.94
CA GLU A 20 -8.53 -3.87 15.02
C GLU A 20 -7.10 -3.62 14.55
N THR A 21 -6.75 -4.09 13.34
CA THR A 21 -5.43 -3.85 12.74
C THR A 21 -5.12 -2.36 12.64
N PHE A 22 -6.10 -1.55 12.24
CA PHE A 22 -5.92 -0.09 12.17
C PHE A 22 -5.47 0.52 13.51
N TRP A 23 -6.05 0.08 14.63
CA TRP A 23 -5.69 0.60 15.96
C TRP A 23 -4.33 0.12 16.45
N THR A 24 -3.84 -1.01 15.94
CA THR A 24 -2.50 -1.53 16.25
C THR A 24 -1.39 -0.94 15.39
N LEU A 25 -1.73 -0.29 14.26
CA LEU A 25 -0.75 0.31 13.38
C LEU A 25 0.03 1.41 14.09
N THR A 26 1.34 1.39 13.91
CA THR A 26 2.18 2.53 14.21
C THR A 26 1.92 3.65 13.21
N ILE A 27 2.27 4.88 13.58
CA ILE A 27 2.17 6.04 12.68
C ILE A 27 3.06 5.85 11.44
N GLY A 28 4.20 5.16 11.58
CA GLY A 28 5.09 4.86 10.46
C GLY A 28 4.45 3.93 9.43
N GLU A 29 3.80 2.87 9.87
CA GLU A 29 3.09 1.93 8.98
C GLU A 29 1.87 2.59 8.35
N TRP A 30 1.12 3.39 9.12
CA TRP A 30 0.00 4.16 8.56
C TRP A 30 0.48 5.12 7.47
N ARG A 31 1.60 5.81 7.67
CA ARG A 31 2.20 6.66 6.64
C ARG A 31 2.63 5.85 5.43
N TRP A 32 3.27 4.70 5.63
CA TRP A 32 3.69 3.87 4.51
C TRP A 32 2.52 3.43 3.62
N LEU A 33 1.36 3.14 4.21
CA LEU A 33 0.15 2.75 3.48
C LEU A 33 -0.58 3.90 2.78
N THR A 34 -0.42 5.13 3.26
CA THR A 34 -1.25 6.27 2.82
C THR A 34 -0.47 7.38 2.12
N GLU A 35 0.84 7.41 2.30
CA GLU A 35 1.72 8.37 1.64
C GLU A 35 1.73 8.05 0.15
N GLN A 36 1.29 9.02 -0.66
CA GLN A 36 1.36 8.90 -2.10
C GLN A 36 2.83 8.74 -2.50
N ALA A 37 3.14 7.65 -3.19
CA ALA A 37 4.47 7.44 -3.74
C ALA A 37 4.81 8.66 -4.60
N LYS A 38 6.00 9.25 -4.37
CA LYS A 38 6.46 10.40 -5.16
C LYS A 38 6.85 10.04 -6.60
N GLY A 39 6.78 8.76 -6.96
CA GLY A 39 7.09 8.23 -8.28
C GLY A 39 5.84 7.78 -9.02
N GLU A 40 5.96 7.66 -10.34
CA GLU A 40 4.93 7.05 -11.17
C GLU A 40 4.69 5.60 -10.72
N ALA A 41 3.43 5.24 -10.50
CA ALA A 41 3.08 3.88 -10.13
C ALA A 41 3.48 2.94 -11.28
N LEU A 42 4.18 1.85 -10.97
CA LEU A 42 4.57 0.86 -11.96
C LEU A 42 3.31 0.27 -12.60
N SER A 43 3.15 0.46 -13.91
CA SER A 43 2.05 -0.15 -14.65
C SER A 43 2.21 -1.66 -14.69
N ARG A 44 1.11 -2.37 -14.97
CA ARG A 44 1.16 -3.82 -15.16
C ARG A 44 2.14 -4.20 -16.28
N ASP A 45 2.08 -3.50 -17.41
CA ASP A 45 2.96 -3.72 -18.55
C ASP A 45 4.44 -3.47 -18.20
N GLY A 46 4.71 -2.43 -17.40
CA GLY A 46 6.05 -2.12 -16.92
C GLY A 46 6.60 -3.20 -16.00
N LEU A 47 5.77 -3.78 -15.14
CA LEU A 47 6.14 -4.91 -14.30
C LEU A 47 6.46 -6.15 -15.15
N ASP A 48 5.62 -6.48 -16.12
CA ASP A 48 5.81 -7.64 -16.99
C ASP A 48 7.11 -7.51 -17.83
N ALA A 49 7.45 -6.29 -18.27
CA ALA A 49 8.73 -6.01 -18.94
C ALA A 49 9.95 -6.23 -18.02
N LEU A 50 9.85 -5.85 -16.74
CA LEU A 50 10.92 -6.08 -15.77
C LEU A 50 11.12 -7.57 -15.48
N ILE A 51 10.03 -8.34 -15.35
CA ILE A 51 10.08 -9.80 -15.16
C ILE A 51 10.79 -10.46 -16.35
N ALA A 52 10.48 -10.02 -17.58
CA ALA A 52 11.15 -10.55 -18.78
C ALA A 52 12.63 -10.17 -18.86
N LEU A 53 13.00 -8.98 -18.37
CA LEU A 53 14.39 -8.49 -18.37
C LEU A 53 15.26 -9.17 -17.31
N TYR A 54 14.67 -9.52 -16.16
CA TYR A 54 15.34 -10.16 -15.03
C TYR A 54 14.63 -11.46 -14.63
N PRO A 55 14.72 -12.51 -15.47
CA PRO A 55 14.10 -13.79 -15.14
C PRO A 55 14.79 -14.40 -13.91
N ASP A 56 13.99 -14.97 -13.00
CA ASP A 56 14.52 -15.73 -11.88
C ASP A 56 15.41 -16.87 -12.40
N ALA A 57 16.54 -17.10 -11.74
CA ALA A 57 17.39 -18.23 -12.08
C ALA A 57 16.58 -19.52 -11.88
N ALA A 58 16.44 -20.31 -12.95
CA ALA A 58 15.85 -21.64 -12.86
C ALA A 58 16.62 -22.48 -11.82
N PRO A 59 15.92 -23.35 -11.05
CA PRO A 59 16.53 -24.19 -10.03
C PRO A 59 17.62 -25.12 -10.56
#